data_AF-A0A8T2WDQ4-F1
#
_entry.id   AF-A0A8T2WDQ4-F1
#
_cell.length_a   1.000
_cell.length_b   1.000
_cell.length_c   1.000
_cell.angle_alpha   90.00
_cell.angle_beta   90.00
_cell.angle_gamma   90.00
#
_symmetry.space_group_name_H-M   'P 1'
#
loop_
_entity.id
_entity.type
_entity.pdbx_description
1 polymer ?
#
loop_
_entity_poly.entity_id
_entity_poly.type
_entity_poly.pdbx_seq_one_letter_code
_entity_poly.pdbx_strand_id
1 'polypeptide(L)'
;MASKKSTAAAKKDVASPPVLLTQGQRRRYALGMVFALVVFAIGSLGLLVLLDQEEKKHWYAHTQFATYWRKLTEINPMVTAVAFNGGGIYSFILFARLRADNRARKASKTGKKKV
;
A
#
# COMPACT_ATOMS: atom_id res chain seq x y z
N MET A 1 -39.51 -41.95 21.40
CA MET A 1 -38.37 -41.05 21.71
C MET A 1 -38.28 -40.00 20.62
N ALA A 2 -38.61 -38.74 20.95
CA ALA A 2 -38.41 -37.61 20.05
C ALA A 2 -36.95 -37.15 20.15
N SER A 3 -36.24 -37.05 19.03
CA SER A 3 -35.05 -36.20 18.95
C SER A 3 -35.09 -35.39 17.66
N LYS A 4 -34.94 -34.09 17.85
CA LYS A 4 -35.31 -32.99 16.98
C LYS A 4 -34.39 -32.91 15.76
N LYS A 5 -34.99 -32.56 14.61
CA LYS A 5 -34.30 -31.86 13.52
C LYS A 5 -33.54 -30.67 14.11
N SER A 6 -32.23 -30.61 13.90
CA SER A 6 -31.48 -29.36 14.03
C SER A 6 -30.61 -29.19 12.79
N THR A 7 -31.21 -28.50 11.83
CA THR A 7 -30.56 -27.58 10.89
C THR A 7 -29.31 -26.93 11.49
N ALA A 8 -28.13 -27.44 11.13
CA ALA A 8 -26.93 -26.63 11.11
C ALA A 8 -27.01 -25.75 9.87
N ALA A 9 -27.82 -24.69 10.03
CA ALA A 9 -27.94 -23.60 9.09
C ALA A 9 -26.54 -23.16 8.66
N ALA A 10 -26.35 -23.06 7.35
CA ALA A 10 -25.30 -22.27 6.74
C ALA A 10 -25.19 -20.96 7.52
N LYS A 11 -24.11 -20.81 8.30
CA LYS A 11 -23.61 -19.50 8.69
C LYS A 11 -23.33 -18.81 7.36
N LYS A 12 -24.32 -18.07 6.86
CA LYS A 12 -24.05 -16.91 6.02
C LYS A 12 -23.03 -16.13 6.83
N ASP A 13 -21.78 -16.17 6.38
CA ASP A 13 -20.78 -15.22 6.79
C ASP A 13 -21.47 -13.88 6.78
N VAL A 14 -21.70 -13.34 7.99
CA VAL A 14 -22.28 -12.02 8.18
C VAL A 14 -21.21 -11.12 7.61
N ALA A 15 -21.32 -10.86 6.31
CA ALA A 15 -20.46 -9.97 5.57
C ALA A 15 -20.53 -8.66 6.33
N SER A 16 -19.51 -8.39 7.14
CA SER A 16 -19.41 -7.16 7.92
C SER A 16 -19.75 -6.03 6.96
N PRO A 17 -20.71 -5.15 7.33
CA PRO A 17 -21.20 -4.14 6.41
C PRO A 17 -19.98 -3.42 5.83
N PRO A 18 -19.92 -3.23 4.51
CA PRO A 18 -18.75 -2.69 3.86
C PRO A 18 -18.37 -1.38 4.53
N VAL A 19 -17.22 -1.34 5.22
CA VAL A 19 -16.75 -0.15 5.92
C VAL A 19 -16.40 0.90 4.88
N LEU A 20 -17.37 1.75 4.58
CA LEU A 20 -17.21 2.89 3.70
C LEU A 20 -16.31 3.90 4.39
N LEU A 21 -15.23 4.27 3.73
CA LEU A 21 -14.38 5.34 4.23
C LEU A 21 -15.16 6.66 4.15
N THR A 22 -14.97 7.51 5.15
CA THR A 22 -15.44 8.90 5.04
C THR A 22 -14.69 9.61 3.91
N GLN A 23 -15.27 10.65 3.33
CA GLN A 23 -14.63 11.39 2.22
C GLN A 23 -13.23 11.91 2.63
N GLY A 24 -13.08 12.37 3.87
CA GLY A 24 -11.79 12.79 4.43
C GLY A 24 -10.79 11.65 4.60
N GLN A 25 -11.21 10.47 5.05
CA GLN A 25 -10.34 9.29 5.15
C GLN A 25 -9.86 8.83 3.76
N ARG A 26 -10.76 8.78 2.77
CA ARG A 26 -10.42 8.41 1.40
C ARG A 26 -9.38 9.36 0.80
N ARG A 27 -9.56 10.67 0.98
CA ARG A 27 -8.59 11.68 0.48
C ARG A 27 -7.23 11.50 1.15
N ARG A 28 -7.19 11.28 2.47
CA ARG A 28 -5.95 11.01 3.20
C ARG A 28 -5.24 9.75 2.72
N TYR A 29 -5.97 8.66 2.49
CA TYR A 29 -5.37 7.43 1.95
C TYR A 29 -4.90 7.59 0.51
N ALA A 30 -5.60 8.34 -0.33
CA ALA A 30 -5.17 8.62 -1.70
C ALA A 30 -3.87 9.46 -1.71
N LEU A 31 -3.79 10.52 -0.89
CA LEU A 31 -2.58 11.32 -0.75
C LEU A 31 -1.43 10.50 -0.15
N GLY A 32 -1.71 9.72 0.89
CA GLY A 32 -0.74 8.81 1.49
C GLY A 32 -0.21 7.78 0.49
N MET A 33 -1.04 7.32 -0.46
CA MET A 33 -0.63 6.37 -1.48
C MET A 33 0.34 7.01 -2.48
N VAL A 34 0.06 8.24 -2.92
CA VAL A 34 0.99 9.00 -3.78
C VAL A 34 2.32 9.21 -3.05
N PHE A 35 2.27 9.62 -1.79
CA PHE A 35 3.47 9.81 -0.97
C PHE A 35 4.27 8.50 -0.81
N ALA A 36 3.61 7.40 -0.47
CA ALA A 36 4.25 6.10 -0.32
C ALA A 36 4.91 5.60 -1.62
N LEU A 37 4.27 5.85 -2.78
CA LEU A 37 4.84 5.51 -4.09
C LEU A 37 6.06 6.36 -4.42
N VAL A 38 6.05 7.65 -4.09
CA VAL A 38 7.22 8.53 -4.28
C VAL A 38 8.38 8.06 -3.40
N VAL A 39 8.12 7.77 -2.13
CA VAL A 39 9.14 7.23 -1.21
C VAL A 39 9.68 5.89 -1.71
N PHE A 40 8.81 5.01 -2.21
CA PHE A 40 9.21 3.74 -2.81
C PHE A 40 10.09 3.93 -4.05
N ALA A 41 9.73 4.85 -4.94
CA ALA A 41 10.49 5.14 -6.15
C ALA A 41 11.88 5.70 -5.80
N ILE A 42 11.95 6.63 -4.85
CA ILE A 42 13.22 7.17 -4.32
C ILE A 42 14.07 6.05 -3.71
N GLY A 43 13.47 5.18 -2.88
CA GLY A 43 14.16 4.02 -2.30
C GLY A 43 14.67 3.04 -3.36
N SER A 44 13.89 2.82 -4.43
CA SER A 44 14.28 1.96 -5.56
C SER A 44 15.47 2.53 -6.34
N LEU A 45 15.45 3.84 -6.65
CA LEU A 45 16.57 4.54 -7.28
C LEU A 45 17.81 4.52 -6.38
N GLY A 46 17.61 4.75 -5.09
CA GLY A 46 18.66 4.68 -4.08
C GLY A 46 19.31 3.31 -4.00
N LEU A 47 18.52 2.25 -4.08
CA LEU A 47 19.01 0.88 -4.12
C LEU A 47 19.88 0.63 -5.36
N LEU A 48 19.46 1.09 -6.55
CA LEU A 48 20.27 0.99 -7.78
C LEU A 48 21.61 1.72 -7.65
N VAL A 49 21.64 2.88 -6.99
CA VAL A 49 22.88 3.63 -6.72
C VAL A 49 23.81 2.85 -5.80
N LEU A 50 23.28 2.14 -4.80
CA LEU A 50 24.06 1.32 -3.89
C LEU A 50 24.59 0.06 -4.56
N LEU A 51 23.81 -0.56 -5.44
CA LEU A 51 24.24 -1.73 -6.22
C LEU A 51 25.37 -1.39 -7.22
N ASP A 52 25.43 -0.14 -7.69
CA ASP A 52 26.48 0.35 -8.59
C ASP A 52 27.57 1.16 -7.87
N GLN A 53 27.83 0.90 -6.58
CA GLN A 53 28.84 1.66 -5.83
C GLN A 53 30.28 1.32 -6.21
N GLU A 54 30.57 0.05 -6.52
CA GLU A 54 31.94 -0.43 -6.75
C GLU A 54 32.48 -0.03 -8.12
N GLU A 55 31.72 -0.30 -9.18
CA GLU A 55 32.16 0.00 -10.55
C GLU A 55 31.74 1.40 -11.02
N LYS A 56 30.69 2.00 -10.43
CA LYS A 56 30.06 3.26 -10.88
C LYS A 56 29.87 3.29 -12.40
N LYS A 57 29.44 2.15 -12.95
CA LYS A 57 29.47 1.89 -14.38
C LYS A 57 28.36 2.64 -15.11
N HIS A 58 27.28 2.95 -14.41
CA HIS A 58 26.10 3.52 -15.02
C HIS A 58 26.05 5.05 -14.87
N TRP A 59 25.47 5.71 -15.88
CA TRP A 59 25.37 7.18 -15.92
C TRP A 59 24.71 7.78 -14.66
N TYR A 60 23.75 7.06 -14.06
CA TYR A 60 23.03 7.53 -12.89
C TYR A 60 23.90 7.60 -11.62
N ALA A 61 25.01 6.84 -11.57
CA ALA A 61 25.96 6.83 -10.45
C ALA A 61 26.72 8.15 -10.28
N HIS A 62 26.73 9.00 -11.32
CA HIS A 62 27.40 10.30 -11.34
C HIS A 62 26.45 11.48 -11.10
N THR A 63 25.17 11.21 -10.86
CA THR A 63 24.17 12.26 -10.62
C THR A 63 24.33 12.89 -9.24
N GLN A 64 23.82 14.11 -9.08
CA GLN A 64 23.71 14.77 -7.77
C GLN A 64 22.88 13.93 -6.79
N PHE A 65 21.80 13.31 -7.29
CA PHE A 65 21.01 12.37 -6.49
C PHE A 65 21.86 11.24 -5.93
N ALA A 66 22.65 10.54 -6.77
CA ALA A 66 23.50 9.45 -6.31
C ALA A 66 24.53 9.93 -5.27
N THR A 67 25.12 11.11 -5.48
CA THR A 67 26.08 11.70 -4.53
C THR A 67 25.44 11.97 -3.17
N TYR A 68 24.26 12.61 -3.14
CA TYR A 68 23.56 12.86 -1.88
C TYR A 68 23.00 11.59 -1.24
N TRP A 69 22.52 10.65 -2.04
CA TRP A 69 22.00 9.39 -1.53
C TRP A 69 23.08 8.58 -0.82
N ARG A 70 24.28 8.49 -1.40
CA ARG A 70 25.44 7.82 -0.77
C ARG A 70 25.80 8.47 0.57
N LYS A 71 25.91 9.80 0.61
CA LYS A 71 26.15 10.54 1.85
C LYS A 71 25.07 10.28 2.91
N LEU A 72 23.80 10.25 2.49
CA LEU A 72 22.69 9.98 3.40
C LEU A 72 22.75 8.54 3.95
N THR A 73 23.14 7.57 3.13
CA THR A 73 23.30 6.17 3.56
C THR A 73 24.54 5.92 4.40
N GLU A 74 25.60 6.72 4.24
CA GLU A 74 26.76 6.72 5.13
C GLU A 74 26.37 7.19 6.55
N ILE A 75 25.48 8.17 6.66
CA ILE A 75 24.93 8.63 7.95
C ILE A 75 23.99 7.58 8.54
N ASN A 76 23.13 6.99 7.71
CA ASN A 76 22.19 5.96 8.16
C ASN A 76 21.96 4.90 7.07
N PRO A 77 22.54 3.69 7.21
CA PRO A 77 22.43 2.64 6.21
C PRO A 77 20.99 2.11 6.05
N MET A 78 20.12 2.34 7.03
CA MET A 78 18.73 1.89 6.99
C MET A 78 17.84 2.73 6.08
N VAL A 79 18.29 3.91 5.63
CA VAL A 79 17.47 4.84 4.83
C VAL A 79 16.92 4.17 3.56
N THR A 80 17.78 3.46 2.81
CA THR A 80 17.35 2.76 1.59
C THR A 80 16.34 1.66 1.90
N ALA A 81 16.61 0.85 2.92
CA ALA A 81 15.71 -0.24 3.32
C ALA A 81 14.35 0.28 3.80
N VAL A 82 14.33 1.36 4.59
CA VAL A 82 13.10 1.99 5.07
C VAL A 82 12.32 2.62 3.92
N ALA A 83 12.97 3.33 3.01
CA ALA A 83 12.31 3.94 1.86
C ALA A 83 11.73 2.88 0.90
N PHE A 84 12.51 1.86 0.55
CA PHE A 84 12.09 0.79 -0.34
C PHE A 84 11.02 -0.11 0.30
N ASN A 85 11.28 -0.69 1.48
CA ASN A 85 10.32 -1.60 2.11
C ASN A 85 9.11 -0.84 2.67
N GLY A 86 9.36 0.27 3.36
CA GLY A 86 8.30 1.10 3.94
C GLY A 86 7.39 1.68 2.86
N GLY A 87 7.96 2.30 1.82
CA GLY A 87 7.19 2.81 0.69
C GLY A 87 6.38 1.72 0.00
N GLY A 88 6.97 0.55 -0.26
CA GLY A 88 6.30 -0.58 -0.92
C GLY A 88 5.15 -1.16 -0.10
N ILE A 89 5.40 -1.52 1.16
CA ILE A 89 4.39 -2.10 2.06
C ILE A 89 3.25 -1.12 2.29
N TYR A 90 3.57 0.15 2.57
CA TYR A 90 2.54 1.16 2.84
C TYR A 90 1.68 1.43 1.60
N SER A 91 2.28 1.45 0.41
CA SER A 91 1.55 1.55 -0.86
C SER A 91 0.57 0.41 -1.05
N PHE A 92 0.98 -0.84 -0.74
CA PHE A 92 0.12 -2.02 -0.86
C PHE A 92 -1.06 -1.97 0.12
N ILE A 93 -0.82 -1.61 1.38
CA ILE A 93 -1.86 -1.48 2.41
C ILE A 93 -2.89 -0.42 2.01
N LEU A 94 -2.42 0.76 1.59
CA LEU A 94 -3.31 1.86 1.19
C LEU A 94 -4.10 1.51 -0.07
N PHE A 95 -3.47 0.84 -1.04
CA PHE A 95 -4.15 0.35 -2.23
C PHE A 95 -5.27 -0.65 -1.88
N ALA A 96 -5.00 -1.62 -1.01
CA ALA A 96 -5.98 -2.59 -0.56
C ALA A 96 -7.18 -1.91 0.12
N ARG A 97 -6.91 -0.91 0.99
CA ARG A 97 -7.96 -0.12 1.67
C ARG A 97 -8.81 0.69 0.69
N LEU A 98 -8.19 1.38 -0.26
CA LEU A 98 -8.90 2.15 -1.29
C LEU A 98 -9.71 1.24 -2.22
N ARG A 99 -9.18 0.06 -2.57
CA ARG A 99 -9.90 -0.94 -3.38
C ARG A 99 -11.10 -1.50 -2.63
N ALA A 100 -10.98 -1.77 -1.33
CA ALA A 100 -12.08 -2.20 -0.49
C ALA A 100 -13.19 -1.12 -0.41
N ASP A 101 -12.84 0.15 -0.20
CA ASP A 101 -13.80 1.27 -0.23
C ASP A 101 -14.50 1.40 -1.60
N ASN A 102 -13.77 1.26 -2.70
CA ASN A 102 -14.36 1.31 -4.04
C ASN A 102 -15.34 0.15 -4.27
N ARG A 103 -15.03 -1.06 -3.79
CA ARG A 103 -15.95 -2.23 -3.84
C ARG A 103 -17.20 -1.99 -2.99
N ALA A 104 -17.00 -1.49 -1.77
CA ALA A 104 -18.06 -1.11 -0.83
C ALA A 104 -19.05 -0.10 -1.44
N ARG A 105 -18.54 0.96 -2.09
CA ARG A 105 -19.37 1.98 -2.77
C ARG A 105 -20.13 1.44 -3.97
N LYS A 106 -19.54 0.51 -4.72
CA LYS A 106 -20.23 -0.14 -5.86
C LYS A 106 -21.38 -1.02 -5.35
N ALA A 107 -21.16 -1.77 -4.28
CA ALA A 107 -22.18 -2.61 -3.65
C ALA A 107 -23.34 -1.76 -3.08
N SER A 108 -23.06 -0.66 -2.39
CA SER A 108 -24.10 0.20 -1.80
C SER A 108 -24.96 0.92 -2.86
N LYS A 109 -24.39 1.26 -4.01
CA LYS A 109 -25.14 1.80 -5.15
C LYS A 109 -26.06 0.75 -5.81
N THR A 110 -25.64 -0.51 -5.83
CA THR A 110 -26.39 -1.61 -6.47
C THR A 110 -27.54 -2.09 -5.58
N GLY A 111 -27.35 -2.10 -4.26
CA GLY A 111 -28.42 -2.43 -3.29
C GLY A 111 -29.56 -1.41 -3.26
N LYS A 112 -29.29 -0.14 -3.55
CA LYS A 112 -30.32 0.91 -3.66
C LYS A 112 -31.19 0.84 -4.93
N LYS A 113 -30.81 0.04 -5.93
CA LYS A 113 -31.58 -0.13 -7.18
C LYS A 113 -32.65 -1.23 -7.11
N LYS A 114 -32.82 -1.88 -5.96
CA LYS A 114 -33.90 -2.84 -5.71
C LYS A 114 -34.95 -2.21 -4.79
N VAL A 115 -35.72 -1.27 -5.31
CA VAL A 115 -37.04 -0.86 -4.81
C VAL A 115 -37.95 -0.76 -6.03
#